data_AF-A0A966Q1L2-F1
#
_entry.id   AF-A0A966Q1L2-F1
#
_cell.length_a   1.000
_cell.length_b   1.000
_cell.length_c   1.000
_cell.angle_alpha   90.00
_cell.angle_beta   90.00
_cell.angle_gamma   90.00
#
_symmetry.space_group_name_H-M   'P 1'
#
loop_
_entity.id
_entity.type
_entity.pdbx_description
1 polymer ?
#
loop_
_entity_poly.entity_id
_entity_poly.type
_entity_poly.pdbx_seq_one_letter_code
_entity_poly.pdbx_strand_id
1 'polypeptide(L)'
;MKIFNITEFNKLNNIFRFQHPNIRQTFWTKEEPYWDSETRRDVMRNFGLSTLWYKDERMLQFYTNDEANGYKKLSIYNTNRERAKELGVVISSNYNTNANSIIDGLYHIANPPVYYNKNGSLKKGFWGQLTRRMRSNNVSQSWVTQHMFDEAIKLILTDYTNLITEGHVIDLRRHVSSVLSDLEITTQYYYYDPLTEKYHVQGNGKNVYLGALGRVRIHANTAPENYGYTYNERYQVYLQPHEFYHNHRVYNRNEVNIIECRTCGTEVVDVECVDGVCSSCVDSAYKIHSYSTRVEGMLKFKATKVKPSTVYLGCELEYETINRNRAQVDVGKLLHGHALMKSDGSIRNGFEIVTCPATLDIHLDVFKKFYDNLPPDLKIEKNVGMHVHISRKPLSQLTLGKMAEFLNRLDNKQFIHHIAGRIDNSYARMDSGRTVTFPWKNRNGGDRYNALNLNNQNTVEIRLFATPIDYKTFAMRLQFCQALVDYCQPAQNNLPLKQQTFYGSFINWVRQERYSYPELHSHLKGFN
;
A
#
# COMPACT_ATOMS: atom_id res chain seq x y z
N MET A 1 16.22 42.17 -13.60
CA MET A 1 15.54 41.17 -12.74
C MET A 1 14.06 41.00 -13.06
N LYS A 2 13.36 42.04 -13.53
CA LYS A 2 11.96 41.92 -13.93
C LYS A 2 11.78 40.77 -14.91
N ILE A 3 10.66 40.07 -14.80
CA ILE A 3 10.25 39.01 -15.71
C ILE A 3 10.06 39.60 -17.10
N PHE A 4 10.71 39.00 -18.11
CA PHE A 4 10.56 39.40 -19.50
C PHE A 4 9.72 38.35 -20.25
N ASN A 5 8.41 38.56 -20.25
CA ASN A 5 7.44 37.64 -20.86
C ASN A 5 6.99 38.12 -22.24
N ILE A 6 6.09 37.37 -22.89
CA ILE A 6 5.50 37.73 -24.19
C ILE A 6 4.87 39.12 -24.18
N THR A 7 4.23 39.54 -23.07
CA THR A 7 3.63 40.87 -22.98
C THR A 7 4.68 41.98 -23.06
N GLU A 8 5.83 41.81 -22.40
CA GLU A 8 6.94 42.76 -22.52
C GLU A 8 7.59 42.70 -23.91
N PHE A 9 7.68 41.51 -24.50
CA PHE A 9 8.17 41.33 -25.86
C PHE A 9 7.26 42.00 -26.90
N ASN A 10 5.93 41.95 -26.72
CA ASN A 10 4.95 42.65 -27.56
C ASN A 10 5.13 44.17 -27.53
N LYS A 11 5.51 44.76 -26.38
CA LYS A 11 5.80 46.21 -26.30
C LYS A 11 7.01 46.60 -27.13
N LEU A 12 7.94 45.66 -27.36
CA LEU A 12 9.06 45.82 -28.30
C LEU A 12 8.67 45.50 -29.75
N ASN A 13 7.37 45.41 -30.05
CA ASN A 13 6.82 45.08 -31.36
C ASN A 13 7.29 43.71 -31.86
N ASN A 14 7.50 42.75 -30.96
CA ASN A 14 7.94 41.38 -31.28
C ASN A 14 9.30 41.30 -31.98
N ILE A 15 10.15 42.32 -31.78
CA ILE A 15 11.49 42.37 -32.36
C ILE A 15 12.52 42.33 -31.24
N PHE A 16 13.25 41.21 -31.21
CA PHE A 16 14.37 40.95 -30.34
C PHE A 16 15.61 41.58 -30.98
N ARG A 17 15.69 42.92 -31.03
CA ARG A 17 16.81 43.61 -31.69
C ARG A 17 18.15 43.07 -31.14
N PHE A 18 19.10 42.83 -32.06
CA PHE A 18 20.43 42.22 -31.92
C PHE A 18 21.30 42.69 -30.72
N GLN A 19 20.88 42.39 -29.50
CA GLN A 19 21.62 42.72 -28.27
C GLN A 19 22.68 41.66 -27.90
N HIS A 20 22.78 40.59 -28.67
CA HIS A 20 23.73 39.50 -28.44
C HIS A 20 24.15 38.85 -29.76
N PRO A 21 25.45 38.61 -30.01
CA PRO A 21 25.95 38.14 -31.32
C PRO A 21 25.37 36.78 -31.73
N ASN A 22 25.01 35.93 -30.76
CA ASN A 22 24.45 34.60 -31.02
C ASN A 22 22.93 34.56 -31.03
N ILE A 23 22.23 35.69 -30.89
CA ILE A 23 20.75 35.73 -30.98
C ILE A 23 20.38 36.48 -32.25
N ARG A 24 19.68 35.78 -33.16
CA ARG A 24 19.13 36.39 -34.39
C ARG A 24 17.65 36.09 -34.52
N GLN A 25 16.95 36.96 -35.22
CA GLN A 25 15.53 36.81 -35.54
C GLN A 25 15.36 36.93 -37.05
N THR A 26 14.70 35.94 -37.66
CA THR A 26 14.40 35.92 -39.11
C THR A 26 12.91 36.00 -39.35
N PHE A 27 12.50 36.56 -40.48
CA PHE A 27 11.11 36.79 -40.82
C PHE A 27 10.74 36.08 -42.14
N TRP A 28 9.57 35.43 -42.18
CA TRP A 28 9.08 34.68 -43.34
C TRP A 28 7.69 35.16 -43.78
N THR A 29 7.48 35.31 -45.08
CA THR A 29 6.16 35.53 -45.70
C THR A 29 5.65 34.22 -46.34
N LYS A 30 4.33 34.09 -46.58
CA LYS A 30 3.77 32.97 -47.35
C LYS A 30 4.10 33.07 -48.86
N GLU A 31 4.45 34.27 -49.33
CA GLU A 31 4.62 34.59 -50.75
C GLU A 31 6.10 34.54 -51.20
N GLU A 32 7.05 34.71 -50.27
CA GLU A 32 8.50 34.74 -50.53
C GLU A 32 9.26 33.96 -49.45
N PRO A 33 9.38 32.62 -49.57
CA PRO A 33 10.01 31.78 -48.57
C PRO A 33 11.56 31.85 -48.56
N TYR A 34 12.20 32.70 -49.36
CA TYR A 34 13.67 32.76 -49.47
C TYR A 34 14.26 34.11 -49.06
N TRP A 35 13.44 35.06 -48.57
CA TRP A 35 13.86 36.43 -48.30
C TRP A 35 13.80 36.76 -46.81
N ASP A 36 14.94 37.14 -46.23
CA ASP A 36 15.03 37.68 -44.86
C ASP A 36 15.05 39.21 -44.93
N SER A 37 14.12 39.88 -44.25
CA SER A 37 13.99 41.34 -44.26
C SER A 37 14.60 41.95 -43.00
N GLU A 38 15.49 42.93 -43.17
CA GLU A 38 16.15 43.64 -42.06
C GLU A 38 15.38 44.88 -41.57
N THR A 39 14.29 45.28 -42.25
CA THR A 39 13.60 46.56 -42.02
C THR A 39 12.25 46.40 -41.32
N ARG A 40 12.15 46.93 -40.09
CA ARG A 40 10.95 46.89 -39.22
C ARG A 40 9.64 47.29 -39.91
N ARG A 41 9.67 48.19 -40.90
CA ARG A 41 8.47 48.72 -41.55
C ARG A 41 7.80 47.70 -42.47
N ASP A 42 8.59 46.83 -43.12
CA ASP A 42 8.12 45.81 -44.06
C ASP A 42 7.63 44.55 -43.32
N VAL A 43 8.33 44.17 -42.25
CA VAL A 43 7.97 43.08 -41.32
C VAL A 43 6.55 43.23 -40.76
N MET A 44 6.14 44.46 -40.40
CA MET A 44 4.83 44.70 -39.80
C MET A 44 3.65 44.65 -40.79
N ARG A 45 3.91 44.67 -42.11
CA ARG A 45 2.86 44.65 -43.14
C ARG A 45 2.76 43.30 -43.85
N ASN A 46 3.89 42.64 -44.12
CA ASN A 46 3.92 41.53 -45.09
C ASN A 46 4.35 40.16 -44.51
N PHE A 47 4.86 40.09 -43.27
CA PHE A 47 5.49 38.88 -42.73
C PHE A 47 4.62 38.16 -41.70
N GLY A 48 4.41 36.87 -41.95
CA GLY A 48 3.53 36.01 -41.16
C GLY A 48 4.26 35.34 -40.00
N LEU A 49 5.41 34.71 -40.25
CA LEU A 49 6.11 33.85 -39.28
C LEU A 49 7.49 34.42 -38.90
N SER A 50 7.70 34.67 -37.61
CA SER A 50 8.99 35.05 -37.03
C SER A 50 9.66 33.85 -36.38
N THR A 51 10.98 33.74 -36.51
CA THR A 51 11.78 32.69 -35.86
C THR A 51 12.91 33.31 -35.05
N LEU A 52 13.01 32.96 -33.76
CA LEU A 52 14.14 33.26 -32.89
C LEU A 52 15.14 32.11 -32.91
N TRP A 53 16.40 32.47 -33.10
CA TRP A 53 17.54 31.56 -33.13
C TRP A 53 18.52 31.89 -32.02
N TYR A 54 19.14 30.86 -31.44
CA TYR A 54 20.27 31.02 -30.51
C TYR A 54 21.36 30.03 -30.88
N LYS A 55 22.58 30.53 -31.15
CA LYS A 55 23.71 29.70 -31.63
C LYS A 55 23.32 28.85 -32.85
N ASP A 56 22.63 29.49 -33.80
CA ASP A 56 22.09 28.87 -35.03
C ASP A 56 21.07 27.74 -34.85
N GLU A 57 20.60 27.53 -33.63
CA GLU A 57 19.54 26.59 -33.33
C GLU A 57 18.21 27.32 -33.16
N ARG A 58 17.15 26.77 -33.77
CA ARG A 58 15.80 27.35 -33.70
C ARG A 58 15.26 27.22 -32.29
N MET A 59 14.93 28.32 -31.62
CA MET A 59 14.38 28.33 -30.26
C MET A 59 12.86 28.44 -30.25
N LEU A 60 12.32 29.40 -31.00
CA LEU A 60 10.91 29.75 -30.96
C LEU A 60 10.43 30.28 -32.32
N GLN A 61 9.22 29.89 -32.72
CA GLN A 61 8.52 30.45 -33.86
C GLN A 61 7.16 31.01 -33.44
N PHE A 62 6.78 32.16 -33.97
CA PHE A 62 5.51 32.81 -33.66
C PHE A 62 5.03 33.68 -34.82
N TYR A 63 3.70 33.87 -34.90
CA TYR A 63 3.09 34.77 -35.87
C TYR A 63 2.97 36.18 -35.31
N THR A 64 3.27 37.18 -36.16
CA THR A 64 3.22 38.61 -35.83
C THR A 64 2.08 39.35 -36.50
N ASN A 65 1.51 38.81 -37.58
CA ASN A 65 0.37 39.33 -38.33
C ASN A 65 -0.40 38.16 -38.99
N ASP A 66 -1.64 37.93 -38.57
CA ASP A 66 -2.55 36.94 -39.18
C ASP A 66 -3.85 37.67 -39.53
N GLU A 67 -4.36 37.48 -40.75
CA GLU A 67 -5.56 38.14 -41.29
C GLU A 67 -6.81 37.88 -40.41
N ALA A 68 -6.84 36.77 -39.67
CA ALA A 68 -7.92 36.47 -38.73
C ALA A 68 -7.83 37.25 -37.40
N ASN A 69 -6.75 37.99 -37.15
CA ASN A 69 -6.38 38.50 -35.84
C ASN A 69 -6.16 40.02 -35.87
N GLY A 70 -7.25 40.77 -36.11
CA GLY A 70 -7.30 42.24 -36.22
C GLY A 70 -6.72 43.06 -35.06
N TYR A 71 -6.14 42.41 -34.05
CA TYR A 71 -5.27 43.00 -33.05
C TYR A 71 -3.93 42.26 -33.02
N LYS A 72 -2.83 43.01 -33.20
CA LYS A 72 -1.40 42.64 -33.27
C LYS A 72 -0.88 41.78 -32.09
N LYS A 73 -1.46 40.61 -31.84
CA LYS A 73 -1.16 39.73 -30.71
C LYS A 73 -0.30 38.56 -31.19
N LEU A 74 0.87 38.39 -30.56
CA LEU A 74 1.80 37.31 -30.85
C LEU A 74 1.15 35.95 -30.56
N SER A 75 1.16 35.07 -31.57
CA SER A 75 0.67 33.69 -31.48
C SER A 75 1.82 32.70 -31.62
N ILE A 76 2.00 31.81 -30.65
CA ILE A 76 3.12 30.85 -30.65
C ILE A 76 2.83 29.72 -31.64
N TYR A 77 3.72 29.56 -32.62
CA TYR A 77 3.64 28.47 -33.60
C TYR A 77 4.38 27.23 -33.11
N ASN A 78 5.62 27.38 -32.66
CA ASN A 78 6.47 26.25 -32.26
C ASN A 78 7.52 26.67 -31.23
N THR A 79 7.84 25.80 -30.27
CA THR A 79 8.92 25.97 -29.28
C THR A 79 9.85 24.77 -29.33
N ASN A 80 11.16 24.99 -29.43
CA ASN A 80 12.16 23.93 -29.39
C ASN A 80 12.74 23.76 -27.98
N ARG A 81 12.02 23.03 -27.12
CA ARG A 81 12.33 22.92 -25.69
C ARG A 81 13.61 22.12 -25.41
N GLU A 82 13.85 21.05 -26.16
CA GLU A 82 15.06 20.22 -26.00
C GLU A 82 16.31 21.04 -26.31
N ARG A 83 16.34 21.70 -27.47
CA ARG A 83 17.48 22.54 -27.86
C ARG A 83 17.65 23.75 -26.94
N ALA A 84 16.57 24.36 -26.48
CA ALA A 84 16.63 25.44 -25.49
C ALA A 84 17.24 24.95 -24.16
N LYS A 85 16.94 23.73 -23.72
CA LYS A 85 17.54 23.12 -22.51
C LYS A 85 19.02 22.82 -22.73
N GLU A 86 19.37 22.17 -23.83
CA GLU A 86 20.76 21.79 -24.15
C GLU A 86 21.68 23.01 -24.27
N LEU A 87 21.16 24.13 -24.79
CA LEU A 87 21.91 25.38 -24.89
C LEU A 87 21.85 26.26 -23.62
N GLY A 88 21.20 25.79 -22.55
CA GLY A 88 21.14 26.49 -21.26
C GLY A 88 20.22 27.72 -21.23
N VAL A 89 19.28 27.84 -22.18
CA VAL A 89 18.26 28.91 -22.18
C VAL A 89 17.17 28.63 -21.13
N VAL A 90 16.89 27.36 -20.89
CA VAL A 90 15.92 26.88 -19.90
C VAL A 90 16.50 25.69 -19.12
N ILE A 91 15.99 25.43 -17.92
CA ILE A 91 16.51 24.36 -17.06
C ILE A 91 15.91 22.98 -17.34
N SER A 92 14.78 22.92 -18.05
CA SER A 92 14.12 21.66 -18.40
C SER A 92 13.38 21.77 -19.73
N SER A 93 13.10 20.62 -20.36
CA SER A 93 12.34 20.53 -21.61
C SER A 93 10.90 20.02 -21.40
N ASN A 94 10.46 19.93 -20.14
CA ASN A 94 9.14 19.42 -19.79
C ASN A 94 8.00 20.37 -20.22
N TYR A 95 6.76 19.98 -19.94
CA TYR A 95 5.57 20.73 -20.33
C TYR A 95 5.42 22.11 -19.66
N ASN A 96 6.13 22.38 -18.55
CA ASN A 96 6.15 23.70 -17.92
C ASN A 96 7.00 24.70 -18.72
N THR A 97 7.92 24.21 -19.56
CA THR A 97 8.74 25.05 -20.42
C THR A 97 7.92 25.53 -21.61
N ASN A 98 7.71 26.84 -21.68
CA ASN A 98 6.92 27.47 -22.73
C ASN A 98 7.66 28.67 -23.33
N ALA A 99 7.03 29.30 -24.32
CA ALA A 99 7.60 30.44 -25.02
C ALA A 99 8.03 31.59 -24.09
N ASN A 100 7.30 31.84 -22.99
CA ASN A 100 7.71 32.88 -22.02
C ASN A 100 9.03 32.51 -21.32
N SER A 101 9.26 31.24 -20.99
CA SER A 101 10.51 30.80 -20.35
C SER A 101 11.69 30.93 -21.30
N ILE A 102 11.49 30.58 -22.57
CA ILE A 102 12.51 30.72 -23.63
C ILE A 102 12.80 32.20 -23.89
N ILE A 103 11.78 33.05 -24.04
CA ILE A 103 11.94 34.49 -24.27
C ILE A 103 12.64 35.17 -23.07
N ASP A 104 12.23 34.86 -21.83
CA ASP A 104 12.88 35.39 -20.63
C ASP A 104 14.35 34.95 -20.53
N GLY A 105 14.62 33.67 -20.80
CA GLY A 105 15.98 33.11 -20.81
C GLY A 105 16.89 33.78 -21.84
N LEU A 106 16.42 33.91 -23.09
CA LEU A 106 17.14 34.61 -24.15
C LEU A 106 17.36 36.08 -23.81
N TYR A 107 16.35 36.75 -23.25
CA TYR A 107 16.46 38.18 -22.92
C TYR A 107 17.57 38.41 -21.92
N HIS A 108 17.69 37.55 -20.92
CA HIS A 108 18.70 37.65 -19.90
C HIS A 108 20.06 37.08 -20.28
N ILE A 109 20.16 36.27 -21.35
CA ILE A 109 21.46 35.99 -21.99
C ILE A 109 22.02 37.27 -22.61
N ALA A 110 21.17 38.06 -23.30
CA ALA A 110 21.57 39.36 -23.85
C ALA A 110 21.71 40.45 -22.78
N ASN A 111 20.94 40.35 -21.69
CA ASN A 111 20.86 41.34 -20.62
C ASN A 111 21.04 40.66 -19.25
N PRO A 112 22.29 40.31 -18.87
CA PRO A 112 22.56 39.59 -17.62
C PRO A 112 21.90 40.26 -16.40
N PRO A 113 21.24 39.48 -15.53
CA PRO A 113 20.56 40.02 -14.37
C PRO A 113 21.59 40.57 -13.35
N VAL A 114 21.38 41.81 -12.90
CA VAL A 114 22.21 42.43 -11.85
C VAL A 114 21.44 42.44 -10.52
N TYR A 115 21.93 41.67 -9.54
CA TYR A 115 21.29 41.48 -8.23
C TYR A 115 21.73 42.48 -7.14
N TYR A 116 22.95 43.01 -7.27
CA TYR A 116 23.56 43.91 -6.29
C TYR A 116 23.64 45.34 -6.80
N ASN A 117 23.61 46.30 -5.88
CA ASN A 117 23.92 47.71 -6.15
C ASN A 117 25.43 47.89 -6.31
N LYS A 118 25.88 49.05 -6.83
CA LYS A 118 27.31 49.35 -6.98
C LYS A 118 28.09 49.31 -5.64
N ASN A 119 27.41 49.50 -4.52
CA ASN A 119 27.97 49.44 -3.16
C ASN A 119 27.93 48.02 -2.54
N GLY A 120 27.59 46.98 -3.32
CA GLY A 120 27.54 45.59 -2.85
C GLY A 120 26.25 45.19 -2.12
N SER A 121 25.37 46.14 -1.79
CA SER A 121 24.08 45.80 -1.14
C SER A 121 23.11 45.07 -2.09
N LEU A 122 22.37 44.10 -1.56
CA LEU A 122 21.31 43.39 -2.31
C LEU A 122 20.19 44.37 -2.71
N LYS A 123 19.71 44.29 -3.95
CA LYS A 123 18.61 45.14 -4.41
C LYS A 123 17.31 44.84 -3.65
N LYS A 124 16.61 45.89 -3.18
CA LYS A 124 15.36 45.86 -2.39
C LYS A 124 14.23 44.97 -2.96
N GLY A 125 14.26 44.64 -4.25
CA GLY A 125 13.26 43.78 -4.91
C GLY A 125 13.69 42.34 -5.19
N PHE A 126 14.88 41.90 -4.76
CA PHE A 126 15.42 40.57 -5.07
C PHE A 126 14.46 39.45 -4.64
N TRP A 127 14.17 39.34 -3.34
CA TRP A 127 13.33 38.27 -2.78
C TRP A 127 11.93 38.24 -3.39
N GLY A 128 11.27 39.39 -3.52
CA GLY A 128 9.95 39.47 -4.16
C GLY A 128 9.95 39.05 -5.63
N GLN A 129 11.04 39.31 -6.37
CA GLN A 129 11.17 38.83 -7.76
C GLN A 129 11.47 37.32 -7.82
N LEU A 130 12.27 36.78 -6.90
CA LEU A 130 12.49 35.34 -6.78
C LEU A 130 11.18 34.59 -6.54
N THR A 131 10.41 34.98 -5.52
CA THR A 131 9.10 34.38 -5.21
C THR A 131 8.18 34.40 -6.43
N ARG A 132 8.10 35.55 -7.14
CA ARG A 132 7.29 35.67 -8.36
C ARG A 132 7.77 34.76 -9.49
N ARG A 133 9.08 34.60 -9.66
CA ARG A 133 9.67 33.74 -10.70
C ARG A 133 9.44 32.25 -10.40
N MET A 134 9.72 31.83 -9.16
CA MET A 134 9.54 30.45 -8.70
C MET A 134 8.09 29.97 -8.84
N ARG A 135 7.13 30.85 -8.52
CA ARG A 135 5.69 30.55 -8.57
C ARG A 135 5.06 30.73 -9.95
N SER A 136 5.82 31.21 -10.93
CA SER A 136 5.28 31.48 -12.27
C SER A 136 5.38 30.26 -13.17
N ASN A 137 4.24 29.81 -13.69
CA ASN A 137 4.20 28.80 -14.75
C ASN A 137 4.83 29.28 -16.08
N ASN A 138 5.09 30.60 -16.22
CA ASN A 138 5.60 31.17 -17.45
C ASN A 138 7.13 31.25 -17.49
N VAL A 139 7.79 31.46 -16.36
CA VAL A 139 9.25 31.72 -16.33
C VAL A 139 10.02 30.94 -15.28
N SER A 140 9.37 30.05 -14.51
CA SER A 140 10.07 29.19 -13.56
C SER A 140 11.15 28.34 -14.23
N GLN A 141 10.95 27.95 -15.49
CA GLN A 141 11.90 27.13 -16.26
C GLN A 141 13.00 27.94 -16.95
N SER A 142 13.00 29.27 -16.87
CA SER A 142 14.11 30.11 -17.36
C SER A 142 15.38 29.84 -16.54
N TRP A 143 16.55 29.77 -17.19
CA TRP A 143 17.84 29.60 -16.50
C TRP A 143 18.07 30.68 -15.43
N VAL A 144 17.51 31.87 -15.66
CA VAL A 144 17.57 33.03 -14.76
C VAL A 144 16.93 32.74 -13.42
N THR A 145 15.84 31.97 -13.42
CA THR A 145 15.11 31.62 -12.19
C THR A 145 15.96 30.70 -11.31
N GLN A 146 16.58 29.67 -11.91
CA GLN A 146 17.54 28.83 -11.19
C GLN A 146 18.75 29.63 -10.72
N HIS A 147 19.33 30.48 -11.58
CA HIS A 147 20.49 31.28 -11.20
C HIS A 147 20.18 32.24 -10.03
N MET A 148 19.00 32.87 -10.06
CA MET A 148 18.53 33.71 -8.96
C MET A 148 18.25 32.91 -7.69
N PHE A 149 17.76 31.68 -7.83
CA PHE A 149 17.56 30.76 -6.71
C PHE A 149 18.89 30.31 -6.11
N ASP A 150 19.92 30.03 -6.92
CA ASP A 150 21.27 29.70 -6.45
C ASP A 150 21.87 30.84 -5.63
N GLU A 151 21.73 32.09 -6.09
CA GLU A 151 22.15 33.29 -5.35
C GLU A 151 21.38 33.43 -4.03
N ALA A 152 20.08 33.15 -4.03
CA ALA A 152 19.27 33.16 -2.82
C ALA A 152 19.73 32.12 -1.79
N ILE A 153 20.03 30.90 -2.24
CA ILE A 153 20.58 29.84 -1.38
C ILE A 153 21.93 30.28 -0.81
N LYS A 154 22.84 30.86 -1.61
CA LYS A 154 24.12 31.39 -1.09
C LYS A 154 23.94 32.43 0.01
N LEU A 155 22.98 33.35 -0.15
CA LEU A 155 22.66 34.34 0.87
C LEU A 155 22.15 33.68 2.16
N ILE A 156 21.26 32.68 2.05
CA ILE A 156 20.74 31.93 3.21
C ILE A 156 21.86 31.16 3.91
N LEU A 157 22.76 30.51 3.16
CA LEU A 157 23.91 29.79 3.73
C LEU A 157 24.89 30.72 4.46
N THR A 158 25.08 31.94 3.93
CA THR A 158 25.92 32.96 4.57
C THR A 158 25.30 33.42 5.90
N ASP A 159 24.00 33.69 5.90
CA ASP A 159 23.26 34.08 7.11
C ASP A 159 23.29 32.98 8.18
N TYR A 160 23.08 31.73 7.77
CA TYR A 160 23.19 30.56 8.64
C TYR A 160 24.58 30.42 9.29
N THR A 161 25.65 30.69 8.54
CA THR A 161 27.03 30.64 9.08
C THR A 161 27.25 31.68 10.18
N ASN A 162 26.67 32.87 10.03
CA ASN A 162 26.71 33.89 11.08
C ASN A 162 25.94 33.43 12.33
N LEU A 163 24.75 32.85 12.16
CA LEU A 163 23.94 32.32 13.27
C LEU A 163 24.67 31.22 14.07
N ILE A 164 25.39 30.32 13.40
CA ILE A 164 26.23 29.32 14.09
C ILE A 164 27.33 30.01 14.90
N THR A 165 27.99 31.02 14.31
CA THR A 165 29.06 31.78 14.97
C THR A 165 28.54 32.50 16.22
N GLU A 166 27.28 32.91 16.21
CA GLU A 166 26.56 33.53 17.33
C GLU A 166 25.98 32.50 18.33
N GLY A 167 26.21 31.19 18.14
CA GLY A 167 25.87 30.13 19.09
C GLY A 167 24.50 29.46 18.89
N HIS A 168 23.79 29.73 17.79
CA HIS A 168 22.53 29.06 17.47
C HIS A 168 22.77 27.77 16.68
N VAL A 169 22.29 26.62 17.18
CA VAL A 169 22.39 25.32 16.49
C VAL A 169 21.03 24.94 15.90
N ILE A 170 20.90 25.04 14.58
CA ILE A 170 19.71 24.61 13.82
C ILE A 170 20.19 23.73 12.66
N ASP A 171 19.45 22.69 12.29
CA ASP A 171 19.75 21.89 11.09
C ASP A 171 19.70 22.76 9.82
N LEU A 172 20.76 22.73 9.01
CA LEU A 172 20.90 23.58 7.82
C LEU A 172 19.75 23.43 6.83
N ARG A 173 19.33 22.19 6.54
CA ARG A 173 18.26 21.94 5.57
C ARG A 173 16.92 22.45 6.09
N ARG A 174 16.65 22.25 7.39
CA ARG A 174 15.48 22.81 8.06
C ARG A 174 15.49 24.34 8.03
N HIS A 175 16.64 24.97 8.27
CA HIS A 175 16.79 26.41 8.19
C HIS A 175 16.49 26.94 6.78
N VAL A 176 17.10 26.39 5.73
CA VAL A 176 16.82 26.75 4.33
C VAL A 176 15.34 26.58 4.01
N SER A 177 14.74 25.45 4.40
CA SER A 177 13.31 25.21 4.16
C SER A 177 12.42 26.22 4.89
N SER A 178 12.79 26.65 6.10
CA SER A 178 12.04 27.65 6.86
C SER A 178 12.06 29.00 6.15
N VAL A 179 13.25 29.50 5.79
CA VAL A 179 13.40 30.80 5.12
C VAL A 179 12.66 30.83 3.78
N LEU A 180 12.74 29.74 3.00
CA LEU A 180 12.00 29.65 1.74
C LEU A 180 10.49 29.58 1.95
N SER A 181 10.03 28.90 3.01
CA SER A 181 8.61 28.83 3.36
C SER A 181 8.04 30.20 3.74
N ASP A 182 8.80 31.03 4.47
CA ASP A 182 8.41 32.40 4.82
C ASP A 182 8.26 33.30 3.58
N LEU A 183 8.96 32.95 2.50
CA LEU A 183 8.85 33.59 1.18
C LEU A 183 7.75 32.98 0.30
N GLU A 184 6.91 32.08 0.83
CA GLU A 184 5.90 31.29 0.12
C GLU A 184 6.48 30.40 -1.00
N ILE A 185 7.74 29.96 -0.85
CA ILE A 185 8.42 29.04 -1.77
C ILE A 185 8.51 27.67 -1.08
N THR A 186 7.49 26.83 -1.29
CA THR A 186 7.45 25.46 -0.74
C THR A 186 8.09 24.44 -1.69
N THR A 187 8.23 23.19 -1.23
CA THR A 187 8.85 22.05 -1.97
C THR A 187 8.15 21.66 -3.27
N GLN A 188 7.01 22.26 -3.59
CA GLN A 188 6.38 22.15 -4.91
C GLN A 188 7.13 22.96 -5.99
N TYR A 189 7.98 23.91 -5.60
CA TYR A 189 8.72 24.79 -6.52
C TYR A 189 10.21 24.46 -6.61
N TYR A 190 10.76 23.72 -5.65
CA TYR A 190 12.15 23.30 -5.65
C TYR A 190 12.31 21.90 -5.05
N TYR A 191 13.45 21.26 -5.30
CA TYR A 191 13.87 20.04 -4.62
C TYR A 191 15.35 20.15 -4.26
N TYR A 192 15.77 19.35 -3.30
CA TYR A 192 17.17 19.22 -2.91
C TYR A 192 17.69 17.87 -3.40
N ASP A 193 18.79 17.89 -4.15
CA ASP A 193 19.51 16.69 -4.57
C ASP A 193 20.50 16.29 -3.46
N PRO A 194 20.25 15.19 -2.73
CA PRO A 194 21.11 14.77 -1.62
C PRO A 194 22.48 14.25 -2.02
N LEU A 195 22.71 13.94 -3.31
CA LEU A 195 24.01 13.47 -3.78
C LEU A 195 24.91 14.65 -4.12
N THR A 196 24.39 15.63 -4.87
CA THR A 196 25.18 16.82 -5.23
C THR A 196 25.15 17.90 -4.15
N GLU A 197 24.29 17.74 -3.15
CA GLU A 197 23.98 18.72 -2.11
C GLU A 197 23.49 20.09 -2.63
N LYS A 198 22.74 20.08 -3.74
CA LYS A 198 22.28 21.29 -4.42
C LYS A 198 20.77 21.42 -4.41
N TYR A 199 20.30 22.65 -4.39
CA TYR A 199 18.90 22.99 -4.52
C TYR A 199 18.58 23.33 -5.97
N HIS A 200 17.53 22.73 -6.49
CA HIS A 200 17.10 22.88 -7.87
C HIS A 200 15.66 23.36 -7.93
N VAL A 201 15.37 24.28 -8.83
CA VAL A 201 13.99 24.62 -9.19
C VAL A 201 13.32 23.40 -9.79
N GLN A 202 12.04 23.19 -9.47
CA GLN A 202 11.29 22.05 -9.97
C GLN A 202 11.26 22.05 -11.50
N GLY A 203 11.58 20.89 -12.06
CA GLY A 203 11.82 20.74 -13.48
C GLY A 203 12.57 19.44 -13.77
N ASN A 204 13.84 19.56 -14.13
CA ASN A 204 14.69 18.47 -14.62
C ASN A 204 15.23 17.56 -13.50
N GLY A 205 14.34 16.82 -12.83
CA GLY A 205 14.70 15.86 -11.78
C GLY A 205 14.06 14.48 -12.00
N LYS A 206 14.69 13.44 -11.44
CA LYS A 206 14.22 12.05 -11.45
C LYS A 206 14.06 11.53 -10.02
N ASN A 207 13.08 10.66 -9.80
CA ASN A 207 12.89 10.02 -8.50
C ASN A 207 13.62 8.68 -8.50
N VAL A 208 14.41 8.43 -7.46
CA VAL A 208 15.19 7.20 -7.28
C VAL A 208 15.02 6.70 -5.84
N TYR A 209 15.30 5.42 -5.60
CA TYR A 209 15.42 4.86 -4.26
C TYR A 209 16.90 4.72 -3.93
N LEU A 210 17.39 5.47 -2.94
CA LEU A 210 18.78 5.45 -2.48
C LEU A 210 18.85 4.85 -1.07
N GLY A 211 19.13 3.56 -0.96
CA GLY A 211 19.48 2.90 0.30
C GLY A 211 18.63 3.35 1.49
N ALA A 212 19.30 3.71 2.59
CA ALA A 212 18.67 4.20 3.81
C ALA A 212 17.97 5.56 3.66
N LEU A 213 18.32 6.38 2.65
CA LEU A 213 17.62 7.64 2.36
C LEU A 213 16.22 7.41 1.79
N GLY A 214 15.93 6.20 1.30
CA GLY A 214 14.64 5.87 0.72
C GLY A 214 14.40 6.57 -0.62
N ARG A 215 13.14 6.93 -0.88
CA ARG A 215 12.75 7.57 -2.14
C ARG A 215 13.08 9.06 -2.11
N VAL A 216 14.01 9.47 -2.95
CA VAL A 216 14.46 10.87 -3.08
C VAL A 216 14.37 11.35 -4.53
N ARG A 217 14.43 12.67 -4.71
CA ARG A 217 14.50 13.32 -6.03
C ARG A 217 15.91 13.84 -6.24
N ILE A 218 16.55 13.42 -7.33
CA ILE A 218 17.87 13.88 -7.75
C ILE A 218 17.77 14.58 -9.11
N HIS A 219 18.75 15.41 -9.45
CA HIS A 219 18.80 16.05 -10.76
C HIS A 219 18.95 15.00 -11.86
N ALA A 220 18.39 15.24 -13.05
CA ALA A 220 18.34 14.23 -14.11
C ALA A 220 19.74 13.72 -14.51
N ASN A 221 20.73 14.63 -14.49
CA ASN A 221 22.12 14.35 -14.84
C ASN A 221 22.94 13.78 -13.67
N THR A 222 22.38 13.71 -12.46
CA THR A 222 23.05 13.09 -11.31
C THR A 222 23.01 11.58 -11.49
N ALA A 223 24.19 10.95 -11.50
CA ALA A 223 24.36 9.50 -11.55
C ALA A 223 24.75 9.01 -10.14
N PRO A 224 23.88 8.26 -9.43
CA PRO A 224 24.20 7.74 -8.09
C PRO A 224 25.51 6.95 -8.01
N GLU A 225 25.93 6.34 -9.11
CA GLU A 225 27.18 5.59 -9.26
C GLU A 225 28.41 6.43 -8.96
N ASN A 226 28.38 7.73 -9.32
CA ASN A 226 29.46 8.66 -9.02
C ASN A 226 29.58 8.97 -7.52
N TYR A 227 28.60 8.56 -6.72
CA TYR A 227 28.52 8.76 -5.27
C TYR A 227 28.58 7.44 -4.50
N GLY A 228 29.14 6.39 -5.12
CA GLY A 228 29.39 5.10 -4.48
C GLY A 228 28.17 4.19 -4.37
N TYR A 229 27.05 4.52 -5.04
CA TYR A 229 25.90 3.63 -5.08
C TYR A 229 26.01 2.63 -6.25
N THR A 230 25.52 1.41 -6.06
CA THR A 230 25.34 0.42 -7.12
C THR A 230 23.86 0.11 -7.27
N TYR A 231 23.36 0.06 -8.51
CA TYR A 231 21.97 -0.29 -8.77
C TYR A 231 21.74 -1.80 -8.61
N ASN A 232 20.79 -2.16 -7.75
CA ASN A 232 20.31 -3.53 -7.62
C ASN A 232 19.05 -3.71 -8.47
N GLU A 233 19.15 -4.41 -9.59
CA GLU A 233 18.04 -4.61 -10.53
C GLU A 233 16.86 -5.37 -9.92
N ARG A 234 17.14 -6.36 -9.05
CA ARG A 234 16.12 -7.21 -8.43
C ARG A 234 15.17 -6.40 -7.53
N TYR A 235 15.73 -5.46 -6.79
CA TYR A 235 14.98 -4.65 -5.82
C TYR A 235 14.72 -3.21 -6.29
N GLN A 236 15.24 -2.85 -7.46
CA GLN A 236 15.15 -1.51 -8.06
C GLN A 236 15.61 -0.38 -7.12
N VAL A 237 16.66 -0.64 -6.33
CA VAL A 237 17.24 0.29 -5.36
C VAL A 237 18.73 0.47 -5.61
N TYR A 238 19.21 1.69 -5.42
CA TYR A 238 20.63 2.00 -5.36
C TYR A 238 21.14 1.77 -3.93
N LEU A 239 22.19 0.98 -3.76
CA LEU A 239 22.77 0.64 -2.44
C LEU A 239 24.24 1.03 -2.40
N GLN A 240 24.71 1.55 -1.27
CA GLN A 240 26.14 1.68 -0.99
C GLN A 240 26.72 0.30 -0.62
N PRO A 241 28.06 0.12 -0.68
CA PRO A 241 28.69 -1.19 -0.44
C PRO A 241 28.40 -1.79 0.95
N HIS A 242 28.18 -0.94 1.95
CA HIS A 242 27.83 -1.37 3.31
C HIS A 242 26.33 -1.55 3.53
N GLU A 243 25.49 -1.23 2.54
CA GLU A 243 24.04 -1.38 2.63
C GLU A 243 23.59 -2.74 2.07
N PHE A 244 22.54 -3.30 2.67
CA PHE A 244 21.96 -4.57 2.30
C PHE A 244 20.43 -4.48 2.30
N TYR A 245 19.81 -4.82 1.17
CA TYR A 245 18.35 -4.78 1.05
C TYR A 245 17.74 -6.17 1.31
N HIS A 246 16.85 -6.26 2.29
CA HIS A 246 16.14 -7.48 2.65
C HIS A 246 14.74 -7.17 3.16
N ASN A 247 13.72 -7.96 2.77
CA ASN A 247 12.32 -7.79 3.20
C ASN A 247 11.81 -6.33 3.19
N HIS A 248 12.05 -5.61 2.09
CA HIS A 248 11.66 -4.20 1.90
C HIS A 248 12.30 -3.19 2.85
N ARG A 249 13.41 -3.56 3.47
CA ARG A 249 14.21 -2.70 4.36
C ARG A 249 15.66 -2.69 3.91
N VAL A 250 16.33 -1.58 4.18
CA VAL A 250 17.77 -1.43 3.99
C VAL A 250 18.42 -1.54 5.36
N TYR A 251 19.38 -2.43 5.48
CA TYR A 251 20.18 -2.68 6.66
C TYR A 251 21.62 -2.27 6.40
N ASN A 252 22.32 -1.87 7.46
CA ASN A 252 23.77 -1.75 7.41
C ASN A 252 24.38 -3.13 7.66
N ARG A 253 25.20 -3.62 6.72
CA ARG A 253 25.89 -4.93 6.82
C ARG A 253 26.72 -5.06 8.11
N ASN A 254 27.18 -3.95 8.67
CA ASN A 254 27.99 -3.94 9.89
C ASN A 254 27.15 -4.01 11.19
N GLU A 255 25.83 -3.83 11.10
CA GLU A 255 24.93 -3.76 12.27
C GLU A 255 24.04 -5.00 12.42
N VAL A 256 23.99 -5.86 11.39
CA VAL A 256 23.16 -7.06 11.39
C VAL A 256 23.97 -8.31 11.06
N ASN A 257 23.58 -9.43 11.65
CA ASN A 257 24.10 -10.73 11.26
C ASN A 257 23.46 -11.16 9.93
N ILE A 258 24.26 -11.30 8.88
CA ILE A 258 23.82 -11.78 7.56
C ILE A 258 24.24 -13.24 7.43
N ILE A 259 23.27 -14.09 7.10
CA ILE A 259 23.47 -15.53 6.88
C ILE A 259 22.96 -15.91 5.49
N GLU A 260 23.36 -17.08 4.99
CA GLU A 260 22.76 -17.65 3.79
C GLU A 260 21.54 -18.48 4.14
N CYS A 261 20.44 -18.26 3.42
CA CYS A 261 19.25 -19.09 3.56
C CYS A 261 19.58 -20.56 3.24
N ARG A 262 19.32 -21.47 4.17
CA ARG A 262 19.64 -22.90 4.01
C ARG A 262 18.91 -23.58 2.85
N THR A 263 17.81 -22.99 2.35
CA THR A 263 17.00 -23.56 1.26
C THR A 263 17.38 -23.00 -0.11
N CYS A 264 17.66 -21.70 -0.22
CA CYS A 264 17.87 -21.04 -1.52
C CYS A 264 19.23 -20.34 -1.68
N GLY A 265 20.09 -20.37 -0.65
CA GLY A 265 21.42 -19.74 -0.67
C GLY A 265 21.42 -18.22 -0.74
N THR A 266 20.25 -17.56 -0.69
CA THR A 266 20.19 -16.09 -0.73
C THR A 266 20.65 -15.53 0.62
N GLU A 267 21.53 -14.51 0.59
CA GLU A 267 21.89 -13.72 1.79
C GLU A 267 20.62 -13.13 2.41
N VAL A 268 20.51 -13.19 3.74
CA VAL A 268 19.35 -12.74 4.51
C VAL A 268 19.77 -12.29 5.90
N VAL A 269 18.96 -11.45 6.52
CA VAL A 269 19.18 -11.03 7.91
C VAL A 269 18.73 -12.14 8.85
N ASP A 270 19.60 -12.61 9.73
CA ASP A 270 19.37 -13.77 10.60
C ASP A 270 18.10 -13.64 11.45
N VAL A 271 17.90 -12.47 12.08
CA VAL A 271 16.70 -12.19 12.91
C VAL A 271 15.39 -12.14 12.12
N GLU A 272 15.44 -12.01 10.80
CA GLU A 272 14.28 -12.04 9.91
C GLU A 272 14.00 -13.46 9.37
N CYS A 273 14.86 -14.43 9.69
CA CYS A 273 14.73 -15.82 9.27
C CYS A 273 14.05 -16.68 10.34
N VAL A 274 13.51 -17.81 9.89
CA VAL A 274 13.00 -18.86 10.77
C VAL A 274 13.87 -20.08 10.57
N ASP A 275 14.59 -20.50 11.62
CA ASP A 275 15.56 -21.61 11.56
C ASP A 275 16.55 -21.47 10.38
N GLY A 276 17.04 -20.27 10.10
CA GLY A 276 17.94 -19.98 8.97
C GLY A 276 17.31 -20.12 7.57
N VAL A 277 15.98 -20.16 7.48
CA VAL A 277 15.22 -20.17 6.22
C VAL A 277 14.57 -18.81 6.02
N CYS A 278 14.71 -18.25 4.81
CA CYS A 278 14.16 -16.95 4.47
C CYS A 278 12.62 -16.99 4.34
N SER A 279 11.99 -15.82 4.53
CA SER A 279 10.53 -15.63 4.40
C SER A 279 9.96 -16.22 3.12
N SER A 280 10.61 -16.00 1.96
CA SER A 280 10.17 -16.53 0.67
C SER A 280 10.19 -18.07 0.60
N CYS A 281 11.18 -18.71 1.20
CA CYS A 281 11.25 -20.17 1.26
C CYS A 281 10.24 -20.74 2.26
N VAL A 282 10.01 -20.05 3.39
CA VAL A 282 8.93 -20.37 4.33
C VAL A 282 7.58 -20.33 3.63
N ASP A 283 7.28 -19.25 2.91
CA ASP A 283 6.04 -19.09 2.16
C ASP A 283 5.86 -20.16 1.08
N SER A 284 6.96 -20.58 0.45
CA SER A 284 6.93 -21.62 -0.57
C SER A 284 6.63 -23.01 0.03
N ALA A 285 7.14 -23.29 1.23
CA ALA A 285 6.91 -24.56 1.91
C ALA A 285 5.52 -24.63 2.58
N TYR A 286 5.09 -23.54 3.23
CA TYR A 286 3.90 -23.50 4.08
C TYR A 286 3.03 -22.27 3.77
N LYS A 287 2.54 -22.19 2.53
CA LYS A 287 1.82 -21.03 2.03
C LYS A 287 0.59 -20.67 2.89
N ILE A 288 0.46 -19.38 3.22
CA ILE A 288 -0.81 -18.80 3.67
C ILE A 288 -1.61 -18.41 2.42
N HIS A 289 -2.73 -19.10 2.22
CA HIS A 289 -3.59 -18.97 1.05
C HIS A 289 -4.53 -17.76 1.14
N SER A 290 -5.09 -17.35 0.01
CA SER A 290 -6.16 -16.33 0.01
C SER A 290 -7.41 -16.86 0.72
N TYR A 291 -8.21 -15.95 1.29
CA TYR A 291 -9.46 -16.30 1.98
C TYR A 291 -10.43 -17.13 1.13
N SER A 292 -10.37 -16.98 -0.20
CA SER A 292 -11.23 -17.66 -1.18
C SER A 292 -10.81 -19.09 -1.50
N THR A 293 -9.65 -19.55 -1.01
CA THR A 293 -9.12 -20.88 -1.31
C THR A 293 -9.99 -21.98 -0.68
N ARG A 294 -10.35 -22.98 -1.50
CA ARG A 294 -11.16 -24.14 -1.11
C ARG A 294 -10.25 -25.32 -0.73
N VAL A 295 -10.37 -25.79 0.51
CA VAL A 295 -9.53 -26.89 1.04
C VAL A 295 -9.77 -28.22 0.33
N GLU A 296 -10.97 -28.43 -0.21
CA GLU A 296 -11.39 -29.68 -0.85
C GLU A 296 -10.61 -29.99 -2.14
N GLY A 297 -10.06 -28.97 -2.80
CA GLY A 297 -9.23 -29.14 -4.00
C GLY A 297 -7.74 -29.35 -3.71
N MET A 298 -7.31 -29.15 -2.47
CA MET A 298 -5.90 -29.12 -2.10
C MET A 298 -5.50 -30.20 -1.09
N LEU A 299 -6.44 -30.62 -0.24
CA LEU A 299 -6.22 -31.66 0.75
C LEU A 299 -7.06 -32.89 0.43
N LYS A 300 -6.48 -34.08 0.68
CA LYS A 300 -7.21 -35.33 0.52
C LYS A 300 -8.28 -35.48 1.60
N PHE A 301 -9.47 -35.88 1.20
CA PHE A 301 -10.54 -36.27 2.11
C PHE A 301 -10.10 -37.47 2.96
N LYS A 302 -10.19 -37.36 4.30
CA LYS A 302 -9.55 -38.33 5.20
C LYS A 302 -10.47 -39.43 5.72
N ALA A 303 -11.78 -39.34 5.55
CA ALA A 303 -12.70 -40.36 6.03
C ALA A 303 -12.90 -41.46 4.98
N THR A 304 -12.53 -42.70 5.32
CA THR A 304 -12.73 -43.88 4.47
C THR A 304 -13.63 -44.90 5.18
N LYS A 305 -14.51 -45.59 4.43
CA LYS A 305 -15.36 -46.68 4.95
C LYS A 305 -16.29 -46.26 6.11
N VAL A 306 -16.77 -45.02 6.12
CA VAL A 306 -17.75 -44.56 7.11
C VAL A 306 -19.18 -44.85 6.68
N LYS A 307 -20.11 -44.91 7.66
CA LYS A 307 -21.53 -45.12 7.38
C LYS A 307 -22.11 -43.91 6.64
N PRO A 308 -23.12 -44.08 5.76
CA PRO A 308 -23.76 -42.96 5.07
C PRO A 308 -24.37 -41.90 5.99
N SER A 309 -24.72 -42.27 7.22
CA SER A 309 -25.27 -41.38 8.25
C SER A 309 -24.19 -40.59 9.02
N THR A 310 -22.91 -40.88 8.82
CA THR A 310 -21.81 -40.18 9.50
C THR A 310 -21.62 -38.80 8.89
N VAL A 311 -21.62 -37.76 9.74
CA VAL A 311 -21.25 -36.41 9.32
C VAL A 311 -19.74 -36.23 9.30
N TYR A 312 -19.29 -35.33 8.43
CA TYR A 312 -17.93 -34.84 8.41
C TYR A 312 -17.88 -33.44 8.97
N LEU A 313 -16.82 -33.17 9.73
CA LEU A 313 -16.54 -31.89 10.35
C LEU A 313 -15.36 -31.23 9.64
N GLY A 314 -15.43 -29.93 9.41
CA GLY A 314 -14.30 -29.08 9.02
C GLY A 314 -14.18 -27.95 10.02
N CYS A 315 -12.98 -27.71 10.54
CA CYS A 315 -12.70 -26.67 11.51
C CYS A 315 -12.01 -25.48 10.84
N GLU A 316 -12.45 -24.28 11.20
CA GLU A 316 -11.74 -23.02 10.99
C GLU A 316 -11.30 -22.52 12.36
N LEU A 317 -10.00 -22.32 12.57
CA LEU A 317 -9.43 -21.82 13.82
C LEU A 317 -8.64 -20.55 13.54
N GLU A 318 -9.10 -19.44 14.08
CA GLU A 318 -8.47 -18.14 13.90
C GLU A 318 -7.50 -17.88 15.06
N TYR A 319 -6.27 -17.47 14.73
CA TYR A 319 -5.27 -17.05 15.71
C TYR A 319 -4.59 -15.76 15.26
N GLU A 320 -4.35 -14.88 16.22
CA GLU A 320 -3.37 -13.79 16.06
C GLU A 320 -1.97 -14.36 16.26
N THR A 321 -0.93 -13.64 15.84
CA THR A 321 0.45 -14.08 16.03
C THR A 321 1.36 -12.99 16.57
N ILE A 322 2.38 -13.40 17.33
CA ILE A 322 3.49 -12.54 17.74
C ILE A 322 4.51 -12.48 16.61
N ASN A 323 4.93 -13.64 16.10
CA ASN A 323 5.75 -13.78 14.90
C ASN A 323 5.05 -14.66 13.87
N ARG A 324 4.52 -14.01 12.83
CA ARG A 324 3.71 -14.66 11.79
C ARG A 324 4.49 -15.74 11.03
N ASN A 325 5.76 -15.51 10.70
CA ASN A 325 6.57 -16.45 9.91
C ASN A 325 6.91 -17.71 10.73
N ARG A 326 7.25 -17.55 12.02
CA ARG A 326 7.50 -18.70 12.91
C ARG A 326 6.23 -19.52 13.12
N ALA A 327 5.12 -18.87 13.46
CA ALA A 327 3.83 -19.52 13.62
C ALA A 327 3.41 -20.29 12.35
N GLN A 328 3.62 -19.70 11.16
CA GLN A 328 3.32 -20.32 9.88
C GLN A 328 4.10 -21.63 9.65
N VAL A 329 5.41 -21.63 9.95
CA VAL A 329 6.25 -22.83 9.84
C VAL A 329 5.78 -23.92 10.80
N ASP A 330 5.58 -23.58 12.07
CA ASP A 330 5.25 -24.56 13.10
C ASP A 330 3.86 -25.17 12.88
N VAL A 331 2.86 -24.34 12.58
CA VAL A 331 1.51 -24.79 12.20
C VAL A 331 1.57 -25.64 10.93
N GLY A 332 2.30 -25.18 9.91
CA GLY A 332 2.48 -25.88 8.65
C GLY A 332 3.09 -27.28 8.82
N LYS A 333 4.08 -27.42 9.71
CA LYS A 333 4.70 -28.71 10.08
C LYS A 333 3.72 -29.61 10.83
N LEU A 334 3.08 -29.10 11.88
CA LEU A 334 2.22 -29.90 12.77
C LEU A 334 0.93 -30.38 12.10
N LEU A 335 0.36 -29.58 11.19
CA LEU A 335 -0.92 -29.86 10.52
C LEU A 335 -0.76 -30.22 9.04
N HIS A 336 0.46 -30.53 8.60
CA HIS A 336 0.74 -30.88 7.21
C HIS A 336 -0.21 -31.97 6.68
N GLY A 337 -0.86 -31.70 5.55
CA GLY A 337 -1.81 -32.62 4.93
C GLY A 337 -3.14 -32.78 5.67
N HIS A 338 -3.38 -32.07 6.77
CA HIS A 338 -4.68 -32.01 7.46
C HIS A 338 -5.34 -30.64 7.41
N ALA A 339 -4.55 -29.57 7.44
CA ALA A 339 -5.05 -28.21 7.34
C ALA A 339 -4.19 -27.36 6.42
N LEU A 340 -4.77 -26.24 5.97
CA LEU A 340 -4.10 -25.15 5.30
C LEU A 340 -4.26 -23.88 6.14
N MET A 341 -3.39 -22.90 5.91
CA MET A 341 -3.53 -21.57 6.49
C MET A 341 -4.11 -20.62 5.46
N LYS A 342 -5.01 -19.73 5.87
CA LYS A 342 -5.65 -18.73 5.03
C LYS A 342 -5.53 -17.34 5.65
N SER A 343 -5.38 -16.33 4.81
CA SER A 343 -5.57 -14.94 5.22
C SER A 343 -7.06 -14.70 5.51
N ASP A 344 -7.37 -14.01 6.61
CA ASP A 344 -8.72 -13.55 6.90
C ASP A 344 -8.70 -12.06 7.27
N GLY A 345 -9.65 -11.29 6.74
CA GLY A 345 -9.70 -9.83 6.92
C GLY A 345 -10.06 -9.37 8.34
N SER A 346 -10.56 -10.27 9.19
CA SER A 346 -10.87 -10.02 10.60
C SER A 346 -9.67 -10.21 11.54
N ILE A 347 -8.59 -10.83 11.06
CA ILE A 347 -7.36 -11.11 11.81
C ILE A 347 -6.30 -10.07 11.46
N ARG A 348 -5.67 -9.45 12.46
CA ARG A 348 -4.77 -8.30 12.29
C ARG A 348 -3.36 -8.73 11.87
N ASN A 349 -2.78 -9.66 12.62
CA ASN A 349 -1.41 -10.13 12.46
C ASN A 349 -1.36 -11.65 12.62
N GLY A 350 -2.22 -12.37 11.90
CA GLY A 350 -2.27 -13.82 12.01
C GLY A 350 -2.86 -14.49 10.78
N PHE A 351 -3.52 -15.62 10.98
CA PHE A 351 -4.13 -16.42 9.93
C PHE A 351 -5.19 -17.36 10.51
N GLU A 352 -6.04 -17.87 9.61
CA GLU A 352 -7.03 -18.89 9.89
C GLU A 352 -6.47 -20.26 9.48
N ILE A 353 -6.53 -21.23 10.39
CA ILE A 353 -6.21 -22.63 10.13
C ILE A 353 -7.49 -23.34 9.69
N VAL A 354 -7.53 -23.86 8.46
CA VAL A 354 -8.71 -24.51 7.89
C VAL A 354 -8.41 -25.95 7.54
N THR A 355 -9.11 -26.87 8.18
CA THR A 355 -8.89 -28.32 8.02
C THR A 355 -9.59 -28.87 6.79
N CYS A 356 -9.09 -29.97 6.24
CA CYS A 356 -9.90 -30.85 5.40
C CYS A 356 -11.08 -31.45 6.19
N PRO A 357 -12.20 -31.80 5.53
CA PRO A 357 -13.27 -32.53 6.19
C PRO A 357 -12.80 -33.90 6.70
N ALA A 358 -13.12 -34.21 7.97
CA ALA A 358 -12.81 -35.49 8.60
C ALA A 358 -13.85 -35.86 9.67
N THR A 359 -13.79 -37.07 10.20
CA THR A 359 -14.61 -37.50 11.34
C THR A 359 -14.07 -36.93 12.66
N LEU A 360 -14.91 -36.94 13.70
CA LEU A 360 -14.57 -36.43 15.03
C LEU A 360 -13.28 -37.05 15.58
N ASP A 361 -13.13 -38.38 15.51
CA ASP A 361 -11.97 -39.12 16.01
C ASP A 361 -10.66 -38.72 15.32
N ILE A 362 -10.68 -38.55 14.00
CA ILE A 362 -9.50 -38.11 13.23
C ILE A 362 -9.07 -36.71 13.67
N HIS A 363 -10.03 -35.78 13.81
CA HIS A 363 -9.73 -34.43 14.30
C HIS A 363 -9.15 -34.47 15.70
N LEU A 364 -9.75 -35.23 16.62
CA LEU A 364 -9.26 -35.32 18.00
C LEU A 364 -7.82 -35.87 18.05
N ASP A 365 -7.47 -36.91 17.29
CA ASP A 365 -6.10 -37.43 17.25
C ASP A 365 -5.09 -36.40 16.71
N VAL A 366 -5.42 -35.75 15.58
CA VAL A 366 -4.52 -34.78 14.96
C VAL A 366 -4.34 -33.55 15.86
N PHE A 367 -5.44 -33.02 16.40
CA PHE A 367 -5.37 -31.83 17.24
C PHE A 367 -4.80 -32.10 18.63
N LYS A 368 -4.83 -33.35 19.13
CA LYS A 368 -4.09 -33.69 20.35
C LYS A 368 -2.60 -33.40 20.17
N LYS A 369 -2.01 -33.87 19.07
CA LYS A 369 -0.59 -33.64 18.73
C LYS A 369 -0.29 -32.15 18.53
N PHE A 370 -1.22 -31.42 17.90
CA PHE A 370 -1.10 -29.98 17.69
C PHE A 370 -1.08 -29.20 19.02
N TYR A 371 -2.05 -29.43 19.91
CA TYR A 371 -2.12 -28.70 21.18
C TYR A 371 -1.06 -29.14 22.19
N ASP A 372 -0.57 -30.37 22.12
CA ASP A 372 0.60 -30.82 22.92
C ASP A 372 1.89 -30.08 22.51
N ASN A 373 1.93 -29.53 21.30
CA ASN A 373 3.06 -28.78 20.75
C ASN A 373 2.59 -27.41 20.21
N LEU A 374 1.64 -26.77 20.90
CA LEU A 374 1.03 -25.54 20.41
C LEU A 374 2.12 -24.49 20.12
N PRO A 375 2.19 -23.94 18.89
CA PRO A 375 3.23 -22.98 18.57
C PRO A 375 3.14 -21.75 19.49
N PRO A 376 4.25 -21.35 20.14
CA PRO A 376 4.24 -20.31 21.17
C PRO A 376 3.90 -18.91 20.63
N ASP A 377 4.08 -18.72 19.32
CA ASP A 377 3.76 -17.48 18.62
C ASP A 377 2.27 -17.31 18.31
N LEU A 378 1.43 -18.33 18.52
CA LEU A 378 -0.03 -18.20 18.38
C LEU A 378 -0.65 -17.50 19.60
N LYS A 379 -1.59 -16.59 19.34
CA LYS A 379 -2.24 -15.77 20.34
C LYS A 379 -3.75 -15.78 20.17
N ILE A 380 -4.46 -15.80 21.31
CA ILE A 380 -5.91 -15.62 21.36
C ILE A 380 -6.21 -14.17 21.70
N GLU A 381 -7.14 -13.60 20.94
CA GLU A 381 -7.66 -12.25 21.09
C GLU A 381 -9.19 -12.25 20.96
N LYS A 382 -9.83 -11.11 21.24
CA LYS A 382 -11.30 -11.00 21.18
C LYS A 382 -11.87 -11.11 19.76
N ASN A 383 -11.07 -10.77 18.74
CA ASN A 383 -11.48 -10.78 17.34
C ASN A 383 -11.35 -12.14 16.66
N VAL A 384 -10.79 -13.15 17.33
CA VAL A 384 -10.62 -14.49 16.76
C VAL A 384 -11.62 -15.50 17.34
N GLY A 385 -11.99 -16.48 16.53
CA GLY A 385 -12.91 -17.55 16.91
C GLY A 385 -12.58 -18.92 16.32
N MET A 386 -13.50 -19.84 16.57
CA MET A 386 -13.53 -21.15 15.96
C MET A 386 -14.89 -21.37 15.29
N HIS A 387 -14.86 -21.83 14.04
CA HIS A 387 -16.05 -22.26 13.30
C HIS A 387 -15.96 -23.75 12.99
N VAL A 388 -17.12 -24.40 12.97
CA VAL A 388 -17.22 -25.82 12.61
C VAL A 388 -18.25 -25.99 11.51
N HIS A 389 -17.77 -26.43 10.35
CA HIS A 389 -18.57 -26.84 9.21
C HIS A 389 -18.98 -28.30 9.38
N ILE A 390 -20.27 -28.59 9.24
CA ILE A 390 -20.84 -29.93 9.32
C ILE A 390 -21.44 -30.27 7.96
N SER A 391 -21.07 -31.41 7.39
CA SER A 391 -21.61 -31.88 6.11
C SER A 391 -23.13 -31.99 6.14
N ARG A 392 -23.83 -31.43 5.14
CA ARG A 392 -25.31 -31.43 5.09
C ARG A 392 -25.94 -32.75 4.70
N LYS A 393 -25.26 -33.55 3.88
CA LYS A 393 -25.84 -34.74 3.25
C LYS A 393 -26.49 -35.71 4.26
N PRO A 394 -25.91 -35.97 5.44
CA PRO A 394 -26.53 -36.84 6.45
C PRO A 394 -27.60 -36.17 7.33
N LEU A 395 -27.86 -34.87 7.16
CA LEU A 395 -28.77 -34.10 8.01
C LEU A 395 -30.17 -34.04 7.41
N SER A 396 -31.18 -34.49 8.17
CA SER A 396 -32.58 -34.29 7.79
C SER A 396 -33.02 -32.83 8.01
N GLN A 397 -34.11 -32.41 7.36
CA GLN A 397 -34.70 -31.09 7.62
C GLN A 397 -35.14 -30.93 9.08
N LEU A 398 -35.62 -32.00 9.71
CA LEU A 398 -35.97 -31.98 11.13
C LEU A 398 -34.73 -31.80 12.01
N THR A 399 -33.62 -32.46 11.67
CA THR A 399 -32.34 -32.30 12.38
C THR A 399 -31.86 -30.86 12.30
N LEU A 400 -31.85 -30.27 11.09
CA LEU A 400 -31.50 -28.87 10.88
C LEU A 400 -32.41 -27.92 11.68
N GLY A 401 -33.72 -28.21 11.68
CA GLY A 401 -34.70 -27.44 12.46
C GLY A 401 -34.40 -27.46 13.95
N LYS A 402 -34.23 -28.65 14.52
CA LYS A 402 -33.91 -28.80 15.95
C LYS A 402 -32.59 -28.11 16.30
N MET A 403 -31.55 -28.24 15.48
CA MET A 403 -30.27 -27.54 15.68
C MET A 403 -30.46 -26.02 15.64
N ALA A 404 -31.22 -25.51 14.66
CA ALA A 404 -31.50 -24.08 14.53
C ALA A 404 -32.20 -23.56 15.79
N GLU A 405 -33.25 -24.23 16.26
CA GLU A 405 -33.94 -23.82 17.48
C GLU A 405 -33.06 -23.98 18.72
N PHE A 406 -32.35 -25.09 18.86
CA PHE A 406 -31.48 -25.34 20.02
C PHE A 406 -30.45 -24.23 20.21
N LEU A 407 -29.80 -23.78 19.12
CA LEU A 407 -28.76 -22.75 19.16
C LEU A 407 -29.31 -21.32 19.31
N ASN A 408 -30.61 -21.11 19.09
CA ASN A 408 -31.21 -19.77 19.06
C ASN A 408 -32.28 -19.53 20.12
N ARG A 409 -32.74 -20.58 20.80
CA ARG A 409 -33.77 -20.48 21.83
C ARG A 409 -33.24 -19.77 23.07
N LEU A 410 -34.02 -18.83 23.59
CA LEU A 410 -33.64 -17.97 24.71
C LEU A 410 -33.21 -18.76 25.95
N ASP A 411 -33.96 -19.81 26.30
CA ASP A 411 -33.69 -20.67 27.45
C ASP A 411 -32.34 -21.42 27.35
N ASN A 412 -31.79 -21.58 26.15
CA ASN A 412 -30.47 -22.21 25.94
C ASN A 412 -29.32 -21.19 25.94
N LYS A 413 -29.60 -19.89 25.95
CA LYS A 413 -28.58 -18.86 25.70
C LYS A 413 -27.40 -18.93 26.68
N GLN A 414 -27.67 -19.09 27.98
CA GLN A 414 -26.63 -19.24 29.00
C GLN A 414 -25.82 -20.54 28.82
N PHE A 415 -26.50 -21.63 28.46
CA PHE A 415 -25.86 -22.90 28.16
C PHE A 415 -24.95 -22.80 26.94
N ILE A 416 -25.42 -22.20 25.84
CA ILE A 416 -24.59 -21.98 24.64
C ILE A 416 -23.42 -21.07 24.96
N HIS A 417 -23.61 -20.02 25.77
CA HIS A 417 -22.53 -19.16 26.22
C HIS A 417 -21.43 -19.94 26.97
N HIS A 418 -21.82 -20.84 27.86
CA HIS A 418 -20.90 -21.70 28.61
C HIS A 418 -20.02 -22.56 27.67
N ILE A 419 -20.61 -23.17 26.65
CA ILE A 419 -19.87 -23.96 25.65
C ILE A 419 -19.03 -23.07 24.71
N ALA A 420 -19.60 -21.95 24.27
CA ALA A 420 -18.96 -21.02 23.33
C ALA A 420 -17.69 -20.40 23.91
N GLY A 421 -17.69 -20.12 25.21
CA GLY A 421 -16.67 -19.31 25.88
C GLY A 421 -16.72 -17.82 25.52
N ARG A 422 -17.78 -17.37 24.83
CA ARG A 422 -18.07 -15.96 24.51
C ARG A 422 -19.58 -15.73 24.35
N ILE A 423 -20.04 -14.50 24.58
CA ILE A 423 -21.45 -14.11 24.41
C ILE A 423 -21.74 -13.95 22.91
N ASP A 424 -23.01 -14.05 22.49
CA ASP A 424 -23.40 -13.70 21.12
C ASP A 424 -22.95 -12.29 20.77
N ASN A 425 -22.42 -12.14 19.56
CA ASN A 425 -21.94 -10.89 19.04
C ASN A 425 -22.55 -10.64 17.66
N SER A 426 -22.18 -9.53 17.01
CA SER A 426 -22.69 -9.16 15.69
C SER A 426 -22.44 -10.20 14.60
N TYR A 427 -21.47 -11.10 14.81
CA TYR A 427 -21.01 -12.12 13.86
C TYR A 427 -21.54 -13.53 14.16
N ALA A 428 -22.18 -13.73 15.33
CA ALA A 428 -22.73 -15.00 15.78
C ALA A 428 -23.99 -14.78 16.63
N ARG A 429 -25.02 -14.16 16.03
CA ARG A 429 -26.27 -13.81 16.71
C ARG A 429 -27.08 -15.05 17.08
N MET A 430 -27.76 -15.01 18.21
CA MET A 430 -28.78 -15.99 18.62
C MET A 430 -30.17 -15.34 18.49
N ASP A 431 -30.87 -15.64 17.39
CA ASP A 431 -32.16 -15.06 17.01
C ASP A 431 -33.30 -16.03 17.32
N SER A 432 -34.09 -15.72 18.36
CA SER A 432 -35.21 -16.55 18.82
C SER A 432 -36.29 -16.82 17.75
N GLY A 433 -36.31 -16.07 16.64
CA GLY A 433 -37.14 -16.37 15.47
C GLY A 433 -36.76 -17.65 14.72
N ARG A 434 -35.57 -18.20 14.96
CA ARG A 434 -35.08 -19.44 14.32
C ARG A 434 -35.60 -20.71 14.99
N THR A 435 -36.91 -20.91 14.91
CA THR A 435 -37.60 -22.13 15.38
C THR A 435 -37.30 -23.36 14.52
N VAL A 436 -37.77 -24.55 14.93
CA VAL A 436 -37.60 -25.81 14.17
C VAL A 436 -38.04 -25.69 12.70
N THR A 437 -39.03 -24.86 12.39
CA THR A 437 -39.51 -24.68 11.00
C THR A 437 -38.66 -23.73 10.15
N PHE A 438 -37.70 -23.02 10.75
CA PHE A 438 -36.95 -21.96 10.08
C PHE A 438 -36.16 -22.44 8.85
N PRO A 439 -35.39 -23.55 8.89
CA PRO A 439 -34.64 -24.02 7.73
C PRO A 439 -35.54 -24.41 6.55
N TRP A 440 -36.75 -24.90 6.83
CA TRP A 440 -37.72 -25.26 5.81
C TRP A 440 -38.32 -24.02 5.13
N LYS A 441 -38.62 -22.97 5.91
CA LYS A 441 -39.13 -21.68 5.40
C LYS A 441 -38.06 -20.87 4.66
N ASN A 442 -36.80 -20.98 5.09
CA ASN A 442 -35.68 -20.18 4.58
C ASN A 442 -34.65 -21.07 3.88
N ARG A 443 -35.04 -21.68 2.75
CA ARG A 443 -34.19 -22.63 2.00
C ARG A 443 -32.84 -22.06 1.58
N ASN A 444 -32.75 -20.74 1.40
CA ASN A 444 -31.53 -20.02 1.04
C ASN A 444 -30.67 -19.59 2.24
N GLY A 445 -31.07 -19.87 3.48
CA GLY A 445 -30.17 -19.80 4.63
C GLY A 445 -30.23 -18.57 5.54
N GLY A 446 -31.09 -17.57 5.31
CA GLY A 446 -31.26 -16.42 6.22
C GLY A 446 -29.97 -15.63 6.49
N ASP A 447 -29.93 -14.86 7.58
CA ASP A 447 -28.71 -14.14 7.97
C ASP A 447 -27.53 -15.11 8.22
N ARG A 448 -26.41 -14.88 7.55
CA ARG A 448 -25.18 -15.67 7.72
C ARG A 448 -24.50 -15.43 9.06
N TYR A 449 -24.72 -14.27 9.69
CA TYR A 449 -24.13 -13.88 10.98
C TYR A 449 -24.94 -14.41 12.17
N ASN A 450 -25.45 -15.63 12.04
CA ASN A 450 -26.15 -16.36 13.08
C ASN A 450 -25.24 -17.47 13.63
N ALA A 451 -25.48 -17.88 14.89
CA ALA A 451 -24.78 -18.99 15.52
C ALA A 451 -24.79 -20.26 14.65
N LEU A 452 -25.87 -20.50 13.90
CA LEU A 452 -25.96 -21.52 12.85
C LEU A 452 -26.16 -20.87 11.47
N ASN A 453 -25.12 -20.84 10.67
CA ASN A 453 -25.17 -20.41 9.29
C ASN A 453 -25.65 -21.54 8.37
N LEU A 454 -26.77 -21.31 7.68
CA LEU A 454 -27.45 -22.28 6.82
C LEU A 454 -27.25 -22.00 5.32
N ASN A 455 -26.51 -20.93 4.97
CA ASN A 455 -26.35 -20.45 3.58
C ASN A 455 -25.45 -21.34 2.71
N ASN A 456 -24.57 -22.12 3.33
CA ASN A 456 -23.62 -22.96 2.60
C ASN A 456 -24.34 -24.16 1.94
N GLN A 457 -24.01 -24.45 0.67
CA GLN A 457 -24.70 -25.49 -0.11
C GLN A 457 -24.42 -26.90 0.40
N ASN A 458 -23.17 -27.21 0.77
CA ASN A 458 -22.73 -28.55 1.15
C ASN A 458 -22.56 -28.75 2.66
N THR A 459 -22.49 -27.66 3.43
CA THR A 459 -22.31 -27.68 4.89
C THR A 459 -23.31 -26.78 5.58
N VAL A 460 -23.56 -27.02 6.86
CA VAL A 460 -23.99 -25.97 7.79
C VAL A 460 -22.80 -25.58 8.64
N GLU A 461 -22.81 -24.39 9.20
CA GLU A 461 -21.65 -23.87 9.91
C GLU A 461 -22.06 -23.30 11.26
N ILE A 462 -21.40 -23.80 12.31
CA ILE A 462 -21.54 -23.29 13.67
C ILE A 462 -20.44 -22.26 13.90
N ARG A 463 -20.81 -21.00 14.14
CA ARG A 463 -19.89 -19.84 14.15
C ARG A 463 -19.67 -19.22 15.53
N LEU A 464 -19.99 -19.94 16.59
CA LEU A 464 -20.20 -19.35 17.93
C LEU A 464 -18.99 -19.37 18.85
N PHE A 465 -18.01 -20.24 18.63
CA PHE A 465 -16.96 -20.51 19.61
C PHE A 465 -15.86 -19.44 19.64
N ALA A 466 -15.37 -19.11 20.83
CA ALA A 466 -14.06 -18.47 20.96
C ALA A 466 -12.95 -19.43 20.48
N THR A 467 -11.78 -18.91 20.14
CA THR A 467 -10.63 -19.76 19.81
C THR A 467 -10.22 -20.61 21.02
N PRO A 468 -9.93 -21.92 20.88
CA PRO A 468 -9.38 -22.75 21.94
C PRO A 468 -7.85 -22.56 22.11
N ILE A 469 -7.36 -22.58 23.35
CA ILE A 469 -5.90 -22.55 23.65
C ILE A 469 -5.34 -23.93 24.00
N ASP A 470 -6.20 -24.87 24.33
CA ASP A 470 -5.81 -26.19 24.80
C ASP A 470 -6.68 -27.27 24.17
N TYR A 471 -6.17 -28.50 24.20
CA TYR A 471 -6.84 -29.66 23.63
C TYR A 471 -8.22 -29.91 24.24
N LYS A 472 -8.39 -29.77 25.56
CA LYS A 472 -9.66 -30.09 26.22
C LYS A 472 -10.76 -29.14 25.75
N THR A 473 -10.44 -27.85 25.66
CA THR A 473 -11.37 -26.83 25.16
C THR A 473 -11.73 -27.07 23.68
N PHE A 474 -10.74 -27.38 22.82
CA PHE A 474 -10.99 -27.71 21.42
C PHE A 474 -11.88 -28.96 21.29
N ALA A 475 -11.49 -30.05 21.97
CA ALA A 475 -12.16 -31.33 21.92
C ALA A 475 -13.60 -31.23 22.42
N MET A 476 -13.83 -30.52 23.53
CA MET A 476 -15.17 -30.27 24.07
C MET A 476 -16.08 -29.58 23.05
N ARG A 477 -15.59 -28.52 22.38
CA ARG A 477 -16.38 -27.76 21.39
C ARG A 477 -16.70 -28.58 20.15
N LEU A 478 -15.72 -29.37 19.68
CA LEU A 478 -15.93 -30.25 18.53
C LEU A 478 -16.87 -31.41 18.87
N GLN A 479 -16.74 -31.99 20.06
CA GLN A 479 -17.69 -32.97 20.60
C GLN A 479 -19.09 -32.40 20.73
N PHE A 480 -19.25 -31.14 21.18
CA PHE A 480 -20.55 -30.47 21.21
C PHE A 480 -21.20 -30.40 19.83
N CYS A 481 -20.44 -30.09 18.78
CA CYS A 481 -20.96 -30.04 17.41
C CYS A 481 -21.48 -31.41 16.96
N GLN A 482 -20.71 -32.48 17.18
CA GLN A 482 -21.11 -33.84 16.84
C GLN A 482 -22.30 -34.32 17.70
N ALA A 483 -22.23 -34.11 19.02
CA ALA A 483 -23.29 -34.46 19.96
C ALA A 483 -24.61 -33.74 19.64
N LEU A 484 -24.55 -32.48 19.24
CA LEU A 484 -25.74 -31.72 18.85
C LEU A 484 -26.40 -32.31 17.60
N VAL A 485 -25.61 -32.70 16.59
CA VAL A 485 -26.11 -33.39 15.40
C VAL A 485 -26.79 -34.70 15.80
N ASP A 486 -26.09 -35.53 16.55
CA ASP A 486 -26.55 -36.86 16.95
C ASP A 486 -27.83 -36.76 17.77
N TYR A 487 -27.88 -35.89 18.78
CA TYR A 487 -29.06 -35.64 19.60
C TYR A 487 -30.26 -35.14 18.78
N CYS A 488 -30.00 -34.31 17.76
CA CYS A 488 -31.05 -33.74 16.92
C CYS A 488 -31.55 -34.69 15.82
N GLN A 489 -30.94 -35.87 15.65
CA GLN A 489 -31.47 -36.85 14.71
C GLN A 489 -32.91 -37.29 15.07
N PRO A 490 -33.68 -37.81 14.11
CA PRO A 490 -34.98 -38.43 14.39
C PRO A 490 -34.84 -39.60 15.37
N ALA A 491 -35.87 -39.82 16.18
CA ALA A 491 -36.01 -40.97 17.08
C ALA A 491 -34.89 -41.18 18.13
N GLN A 492 -34.20 -40.10 18.54
CA GLN A 492 -33.15 -40.17 19.58
C GLN A 492 -33.69 -40.19 21.01
N ASN A 493 -34.89 -39.65 21.22
CA ASN A 493 -35.58 -39.70 22.50
C ASN A 493 -37.10 -39.56 22.28
N ASN A 494 -37.89 -40.01 23.26
CA ASN A 494 -39.35 -39.98 23.21
C ASN A 494 -39.95 -38.72 23.87
N LEU A 495 -39.19 -37.62 23.96
CA LEU A 495 -39.65 -36.39 24.59
C LEU A 495 -40.50 -35.54 23.61
N PRO A 496 -41.35 -34.62 24.10
CA PRO A 496 -41.99 -33.62 23.25
C PRO A 496 -40.96 -32.73 22.54
N LEU A 497 -41.27 -32.23 21.33
CA LEU A 497 -40.33 -31.43 20.51
C LEU A 497 -39.69 -30.25 21.28
N LYS A 498 -40.46 -29.54 22.11
CA LYS A 498 -39.97 -28.43 22.95
C LYS A 498 -38.87 -28.86 23.95
N GLN A 499 -38.95 -30.10 24.44
CA GLN A 499 -37.92 -30.70 25.30
C GLN A 499 -36.75 -31.25 24.47
N GLN A 500 -37.01 -31.73 23.25
CA GLN A 500 -35.96 -32.15 22.31
C GLN A 500 -35.02 -30.99 21.90
N THR A 501 -35.44 -29.73 22.05
CA THR A 501 -34.60 -28.55 21.84
C THR A 501 -34.15 -27.89 23.15
N PHE A 502 -34.41 -28.51 24.31
CA PHE A 502 -34.05 -28.00 25.63
C PHE A 502 -32.66 -28.45 26.10
N TYR A 503 -31.83 -27.50 26.58
CA TYR A 503 -30.47 -27.80 27.00
C TYR A 503 -30.40 -28.85 28.13
N GLY A 504 -31.33 -28.84 29.09
CA GLY A 504 -31.31 -29.81 30.19
C GLY A 504 -31.57 -31.25 29.72
N SER A 505 -32.43 -31.43 28.71
CA SER A 505 -32.65 -32.73 28.06
C SER A 505 -31.40 -33.16 27.29
N PHE A 506 -30.71 -32.23 26.64
CA PHE A 506 -29.42 -32.49 26.00
C PHE A 506 -28.34 -32.91 27.01
N ILE A 507 -28.19 -32.22 28.14
CA ILE A 507 -27.23 -32.60 29.20
C ILE A 507 -27.48 -34.03 29.70
N ASN A 508 -28.76 -34.38 29.94
CA ASN A 508 -29.14 -35.72 30.38
C ASN A 508 -28.82 -36.78 29.32
N TRP A 509 -29.02 -36.47 28.04
CA TRP A 509 -28.66 -37.36 26.94
C TRP A 509 -27.13 -37.52 26.81
N VAL A 510 -26.34 -36.43 26.88
CA VAL A 510 -24.87 -36.51 26.86
C VAL A 510 -24.32 -37.33 28.03
N ARG A 511 -24.98 -37.32 29.19
CA ARG A 511 -24.60 -38.19 30.33
C ARG A 511 -24.74 -39.68 30.00
N GLN A 512 -25.72 -40.05 29.19
CA GLN A 512 -25.89 -41.41 28.69
C GLN A 512 -24.81 -41.75 27.65
N GLU A 513 -24.46 -40.79 26.80
CA GLU A 513 -23.43 -40.87 25.75
C GLU A 513 -22.01 -40.47 26.19
N ARG A 514 -21.71 -40.53 27.49
CA ARG A 514 -20.47 -39.99 28.09
C ARG A 514 -19.17 -40.58 27.53
N TYR A 515 -19.20 -41.79 26.98
CA TYR A 515 -18.02 -42.43 26.38
C TYR A 515 -17.78 -41.95 24.94
N SER A 516 -18.84 -41.55 24.24
CA SER A 516 -18.78 -40.96 22.91
C SER A 516 -18.29 -39.50 22.98
N TYR A 517 -18.62 -38.80 24.08
CA TYR A 517 -18.35 -37.37 24.28
C TYR A 517 -17.69 -37.07 25.64
N PRO A 518 -16.49 -37.61 25.94
CA PRO A 518 -15.90 -37.54 27.27
C PRO A 518 -15.55 -36.13 27.75
N GLU A 519 -14.98 -35.28 26.87
CA GLU A 519 -14.56 -33.92 27.23
C GLU A 519 -15.77 -33.01 27.40
N LEU A 520 -16.77 -33.14 26.53
CA LEU A 520 -18.05 -32.46 26.68
C LEU A 520 -18.77 -32.87 27.96
N HIS A 521 -18.90 -34.17 28.22
CA HIS A 521 -19.52 -34.66 29.44
C HIS A 521 -18.81 -34.12 30.69
N SER A 522 -17.48 -34.12 30.70
CA SER A 522 -16.69 -33.60 31.82
C SER A 522 -16.95 -32.11 32.05
N HIS A 523 -16.98 -31.31 30.97
CA HIS A 523 -17.25 -29.88 31.05
C HIS A 523 -18.65 -29.58 31.59
N LEU A 524 -19.66 -30.34 31.14
CA LEU A 524 -21.06 -30.15 31.53
C LEU A 524 -21.35 -30.48 33.00
N LYS A 525 -20.48 -31.20 33.71
CA LYS A 525 -20.64 -31.43 35.17
C LYS A 525 -20.59 -30.13 35.98
N GLY A 526 -19.97 -29.08 35.45
CA GLY A 526 -19.87 -27.77 36.09
C GLY A 526 -21.02 -26.81 35.76
N PHE A 527 -21.95 -27.20 34.90
CA PHE A 527 -23.10 -26.39 34.52
C PHE A 527 -24.31 -26.76 35.40
N ASN A 528 -24.59 -25.91 36.40
CA ASN A 528 -25.71 -26.07 37.34
C ASN A 528 -26.91 -25.22 36.93
#